data_AF-A0A1M7Q273-F1
#
_entry.id   AF-A0A1M7Q273-F1
#
_cell.length_a   1.000
_cell.length_b   1.000
_cell.length_c   1.000
_cell.angle_alpha   90.00
_cell.angle_beta   90.00
_cell.angle_gamma   90.00
#
_symmetry.space_group_name_H-M   'P 1'
#
loop_
_entity.id
_entity.type
_entity.pdbx_description
1 polymer ?
#
loop_
_entity_poly.entity_id
_entity_poly.type
_entity_poly.pdbx_seq_one_letter_code
_entity_poly.pdbx_strand_id
1 'polypeptide(L)' 'MKLTVSKFAQVADTTVRTLRHYRQLGILVPTEKNEQNQNVYTTKEFKAFHNNACLMLGLVCQTKR' A
#
# COMPACT_ATOMS: atom_id res chain seq x y z
N MET A 1 -1.23 12.78 -2.70
CA MET A 1 0.00 12.49 -1.92
C MET A 1 0.80 11.44 -2.67
N LYS A 2 2.13 11.59 -2.77
CA LYS A 2 3.05 10.63 -3.44
C LYS A 2 4.07 10.17 -2.41
N LEU A 3 4.06 8.89 -2.06
CA LEU A 3 4.92 8.30 -1.03
C LEU A 3 5.83 7.23 -1.63
N THR A 4 7.07 7.16 -1.14
CA THR A 4 7.94 6.01 -1.40
C THR A 4 7.46 4.82 -0.57
N VAL A 5 7.85 3.60 -0.97
CA VAL A 5 7.42 2.36 -0.29
C VAL A 5 7.66 2.37 1.22
N SER A 6 8.78 2.93 1.67
CA SER A 6 9.12 2.99 3.10
C SER A 6 8.20 3.94 3.87
N LYS A 7 7.92 5.12 3.31
CA LYS A 7 6.98 6.07 3.92
C LYS A 7 5.55 5.53 3.89
N PHE A 8 5.16 4.87 2.81
CA PHE A 8 3.85 4.21 2.73
C PHE A 8 3.68 3.14 3.79
N ALA A 9 4.71 2.30 4.01
CA ALA A 9 4.70 1.26 5.04
C ALA A 9 4.46 1.85 6.44
N GLN A 10 5.12 2.96 6.77
CA GLN A 10 4.92 3.66 8.04
C GLN A 10 3.49 4.20 8.20
N VAL A 11 2.92 4.82 7.16
CA VAL A 11 1.56 5.39 7.22
C VAL A 11 0.49 4.31 7.27
N ALA A 12 0.70 3.20 6.56
CA ALA A 12 -0.24 2.08 6.49
C ALA A 12 -0.07 1.05 7.62
N ASP A 13 0.75 1.37 8.63
CA ASP A 13 1.10 0.48 9.75
C ASP A 13 1.43 -0.95 9.31
N THR A 14 2.30 -1.05 8.30
CA THR A 14 2.68 -2.32 7.69
C THR A 14 4.18 -2.35 7.38
N THR A 15 4.66 -3.48 6.89
CA THR A 15 6.08 -3.63 6.54
C THR A 15 6.30 -3.49 5.04
N VAL A 16 7.47 -3.00 4.66
CA VAL A 16 7.92 -3.00 3.26
C VAL A 16 7.91 -4.42 2.67
N ARG A 17 8.16 -5.44 3.49
CA ARG A 17 8.14 -6.83 3.06
C ARG A 17 6.73 -7.28 2.68
N THR A 18 5.71 -6.93 3.45
CA THR A 18 4.30 -7.19 3.13
C THR A 18 3.91 -6.52 1.81
N LEU A 19 4.29 -5.26 1.61
CA LEU A 19 4.00 -4.54 0.37
C LEU A 19 4.67 -5.16 -0.86
N ARG A 20 5.94 -5.60 -0.73
CA ARG A 20 6.64 -6.32 -1.79
C ARG A 20 5.96 -7.65 -2.12
N HIS A 21 5.50 -8.37 -1.10
CA HIS A 21 4.78 -9.62 -1.28
C HIS A 21 3.45 -9.39 -2.01
N TYR A 22 2.66 -8.39 -1.60
CA TYR A 22 1.42 -8.03 -2.29
C TYR A 22 1.63 -7.58 -3.72
N ARG A 23 2.76 -6.90 -4.00
CA ARG A 23 3.14 -6.57 -5.37
C ARG A 23 3.45 -7.83 -6.19
N GLN A 24 4.19 -8.79 -5.63
CA GLN A 24 4.48 -10.07 -6.30
C GLN A 24 3.20 -10.86 -6.59
N LEU A 25 2.22 -10.80 -5.70
CA LEU A 25 0.90 -11.43 -5.87
C LEU A 25 -0.04 -10.63 -6.81
N GLY A 26 0.35 -9.44 -7.26
CA GLY A 26 -0.51 -8.58 -8.09
C GLY A 26 -1.64 -7.88 -7.34
N ILE A 27 -1.70 -7.96 -6.01
CA ILE A 27 -2.75 -7.38 -5.16
C ILE A 27 -2.61 -5.85 -5.06
N LEU A 28 -1.36 -5.38 -4.98
CA LEU A 28 -1.05 -3.95 -4.87
C LEU A 28 0.16 -3.61 -5.73
N VAL A 29 -0.10 -3.25 -6.98
CA VAL A 29 0.92 -2.86 -7.95
C VAL A 29 0.92 -1.33 -8.11
N PRO A 30 2.00 -0.64 -7.70
CA PRO A 30 2.10 0.80 -7.89
C PRO A 30 2.17 1.12 -9.38
N THR A 31 1.34 2.05 -9.84
CA THR A 31 1.25 2.41 -11.26
C THR A 31 2.26 3.49 -11.64
N GLU A 32 2.68 4.30 -10.67
CA GLU A 32 3.62 5.40 -10.86
C GLU A 32 5.04 5.04 -10.40
N LYS A 33 6.02 5.59 -11.13
CA LYS A 33 7.41 5.63 -10.71
C LYS A 33 7.90 7.07 -10.65
N ASN A 34 8.84 7.36 -9.76
CA ASN A 34 9.51 8.66 -9.70
C ASN A 34 10.66 8.75 -10.73
N GLU A 35 11.30 9.91 -10.80
CA GLU A 35 12.47 10.19 -11.66
C GLU A 35 13.66 9.26 -11.38
N GLN A 36 13.73 8.70 -10.16
CA GLN A 36 14.73 7.72 -9.75
C GLN A 36 14.32 6.27 -10.06
N ASN A 37 13.26 6.07 -10.86
CA ASN A 37 12.71 4.77 -11.25
C ASN A 37 12.22 3.92 -10.05
N GLN A 38 11.95 4.55 -8.91
CA GLN A 38 11.40 3.93 -7.71
C GLN A 38 9.87 3.96 -7.75
N ASN A 39 9.24 2.92 -7.21
CA ASN A 39 7.78 2.86 -7.12
C ASN A 39 7.24 3.95 -6.18
N VAL A 40 6.22 4.65 -6.65
CA VAL A 40 5.51 5.66 -5.89
C VAL A 40 4.10 5.16 -5.60
N TYR A 41 3.73 5.20 -4.33
CA TYR A 41 2.40 4.89 -3.84
C TYR A 41 1.63 6.20 -3.63
N THR A 42 0.46 6.28 -4.22
CA THR A 42 -0.46 7.40 -4.12
C THR A 42 -1.65 7.05 -3.23
N THR A 43 -2.58 7.99 -3.09
CA THR A 43 -3.85 7.78 -2.38
C THR A 43 -4.70 6.68 -3.02
N LYS A 44 -4.53 6.39 -4.32
CA LYS A 44 -5.23 5.29 -4.99
C LYS A 44 -4.75 3.94 -4.47
N GLU A 45 -3.44 3.72 -4.40
CA GLU A 45 -2.89 2.51 -3.81
C GLU A 45 -3.23 2.40 -2.32
N PHE A 46 -3.30 3.52 -1.59
CA PHE A 46 -3.71 3.49 -0.18
C PHE A 46 -5.15 2.97 0.00
N LYS A 47 -6.09 3.45 -0.82
CA LYS A 47 -7.48 2.99 -0.80
C LYS A 47 -7.60 1.51 -1.19
N ALA A 48 -6.86 1.08 -2.22
CA ALA A 48 -6.79 -0.32 -2.63
C ALA A 48 -6.21 -1.21 -1.51
N PHE A 49 -5.12 -0.77 -0.87
CA PHE A 49 -4.52 -1.48 0.25
C PHE A 49 -5.51 -1.64 1.41
N HIS A 50 -6.22 -0.58 1.80
CA HIS A 50 -7.18 -0.63 2.89
C HIS A 50 -8.33 -1.61 2.57
N ASN A 51 -8.91 -1.54 1.37
CA ASN A 51 -9.96 -2.46 0.95
C ASN A 51 -9.48 -3.92 0.91
N ASN A 52 -8.28 -4.17 0.39
CA ASN A 52 -7.73 -5.52 0.25
C ASN A 52 -7.26 -6.10 1.59
N ALA A 53 -6.68 -5.27 2.47
CA ALA A 53 -6.31 -5.67 3.82
C ALA A 53 -7.54 -6.08 4.64
N CYS A 54 -8.63 -5.32 4.50
CA CYS A 54 -9.92 -5.64 5.12
C CYS A 54 -10.46 -7.01 4.67
N LEU A 55 -10.31 -7.33 3.38
CA LEU A 55 -10.75 -8.61 2.81
C LEU A 55 -9.87 -9.79 3.22
N MET A 56 -8.54 -9.61 3.23
CA MET A 56 -7.58 -10.70 3.43
C MET A 56 -7.31 -11.06 4.89
N LEU A 57 -7.45 -10.11 5.82
CA LEU A 57 -7.14 -10.32 7.23
C LEU A 57 -8.37 -10.48 8.12
N GLY A 58 -9.59 -10.27 7.61
CA GLY A 58 -10.81 -10.25 8.43
C GLY A 58 -10.78 -9.20 9.56
N LEU A 59 -9.78 -8.32 9.55
CA LEU A 59 -9.62 -7.24 10.51
C LEU A 59 -10.58 -6.12 10.12
N VAL A 60 -11.47 -5.80 11.07
CA VAL A 60 -12.43 -4.71 10.99
C VAL A 60 -11.74 -3.47 10.43
N CYS A 61 -12.19 -3.01 9.26
CA CYS A 61 -11.98 -1.65 8.79
C CYS A 61 -12.53 -0.70 9.85
N GLN A 62 -11.78 -0.43 10.92
CA GLN A 62 -12.10 0.61 11.88
C GLN A 62 -11.81 1.92 11.17
N THR A 63 -12.83 2.42 10.48
CA THR A 63 -13.02 3.83 10.21
C THR A 63 -12.90 4.55 11.54
N LYS A 64 -11.71 5.05 11.86
CA LYS A 64 -11.54 6.08 12.87
C LYS A 64 -12.31 7.30 12.34
N ARG A 65 -13.54 7.46 12.85
CA ARG A 65 -14.30 8.70 12.84
C ARG A 65 -13.52 9.80 13.56
#